data_AF-X1IF59-F1
#
_entry.id   AF-X1IF59-F1
#
_cell.length_a   1.000
_cell.length_b   1.000
_cell.length_c   1.000
_cell.angle_alpha   90.00
_cell.angle_beta   90.00
_cell.angle_gamma   90.00
#
_symmetry.space_group_name_H-M   'P 1'
#
loop_
_entity.id
_entity.type
_entity.pdbx_description
1 polymer ?
#
loop_
_entity_poly.entity_id
_entity_poly.type
_entity_poly.pdbx_seq_one_letter_code
_entity_poly.pdbx_strand_id
1 'polypeptide(L)'
;MKLLKIINLTTQTEISKFYNILTAIISEIDESVNLDKSTDAEHFVRTFNRPEIYKRYKSELQKSIQNDVFLDILSDIIVRDGNCIMSRDWFKILVEKEIKSIKERMKFFKAILENKNRDIESKRIRDYRIFLNCTKTAFTNDISMGNEARITSDEWTILFTLKNELDLSSDEYRTLLYLAIGKCELEKHDIDESIRKLRDCGISFFKKSWQNIYIPDEI
;
A
#
# COMPACT_ATOMS: atom_id res chain seq x y z
N MET A 1 6.37 0.25 -18.85
CA MET A 1 5.73 -0.38 -20.02
C MET A 1 4.32 0.17 -20.12
N LYS A 2 3.89 0.64 -21.30
CA LYS A 2 2.56 1.23 -21.47
C LYS A 2 1.42 0.28 -21.09
N LEU A 3 0.41 0.83 -20.41
CA LEU A 3 -0.79 0.12 -19.96
C LEU A 3 -1.46 -0.70 -21.07
N LEU A 4 -1.60 -0.12 -22.27
CA LEU A 4 -2.20 -0.80 -23.43
C LEU A 4 -1.50 -2.12 -23.76
N LYS A 5 -0.16 -2.12 -23.72
CA LYS A 5 0.63 -3.32 -24.00
C LYS A 5 0.47 -4.36 -22.90
N ILE A 6 0.32 -3.93 -21.65
CA ILE A 6 0.10 -4.84 -20.51
C ILE A 6 -1.29 -5.49 -20.61
N ILE A 7 -2.34 -4.70 -20.86
CA ILE A 7 -3.72 -5.20 -21.03
C ILE A 7 -3.73 -6.28 -22.12
N ASN A 8 -3.14 -6.02 -23.28
CA ASN A 8 -3.08 -6.99 -24.38
C ASN A 8 -2.30 -8.29 -24.07
N LEU A 9 -1.39 -8.27 -23.07
CA LEU A 9 -0.61 -9.45 -22.68
C LEU A 9 -1.21 -10.24 -21.52
N THR A 10 -2.18 -9.66 -20.80
CA THR A 10 -2.76 -10.20 -19.56
C THR A 10 -4.10 -10.89 -19.82
N THR A 11 -4.55 -11.72 -18.89
CA THR A 11 -5.82 -12.45 -19.05
C THR A 11 -7.00 -11.55 -18.71
N GLN A 12 -8.16 -11.84 -19.29
CA GLN A 12 -9.42 -11.10 -19.01
C GLN A 12 -9.77 -11.07 -17.52
N THR A 13 -9.41 -12.11 -16.76
CA THR A 13 -9.61 -12.15 -15.31
C THR A 13 -8.78 -11.12 -14.55
N GLU A 14 -7.54 -10.89 -14.99
CA GLU A 14 -6.63 -9.92 -14.38
C GLU A 14 -7.06 -8.49 -14.73
N ILE A 15 -7.44 -8.29 -15.99
CA ILE A 15 -7.96 -7.02 -16.51
C ILE A 15 -9.27 -6.62 -15.82
N SER A 16 -10.16 -7.57 -15.56
CA SER A 16 -11.49 -7.32 -14.95
C SER A 16 -11.41 -6.58 -13.62
N LYS A 17 -10.37 -6.80 -12.80
CA LYS A 17 -10.23 -6.10 -11.52
C LYS A 17 -9.93 -4.62 -11.71
N PHE A 18 -8.99 -4.32 -12.61
CA PHE A 18 -8.66 -2.95 -12.96
C PHE A 18 -9.83 -2.23 -13.62
N TYR A 19 -10.60 -2.93 -14.47
CA TYR A 19 -11.84 -2.41 -15.04
C TYR A 19 -12.84 -2.04 -13.95
N ASN A 20 -13.09 -2.93 -12.97
CA ASN A 20 -14.03 -2.64 -11.89
C ASN A 20 -13.64 -1.39 -11.08
N ILE A 21 -12.35 -1.20 -10.80
CA ILE A 21 -11.84 0.00 -10.12
C ILE A 21 -12.16 1.26 -10.94
N LEU A 22 -11.87 1.24 -12.24
CA LEU A 22 -12.16 2.38 -13.10
C LEU A 22 -13.65 2.61 -13.29
N THR A 23 -14.47 1.57 -13.45
CA THR A 23 -15.93 1.70 -13.58
C THR A 23 -16.53 2.35 -12.33
N ALA A 24 -16.04 1.99 -11.13
CA ALA A 24 -16.46 2.65 -9.89
C ALA A 24 -16.09 4.14 -9.90
N ILE A 25 -14.84 4.48 -10.23
CA ILE A 25 -14.37 5.87 -10.32
C ILE A 25 -15.18 6.68 -11.34
N ILE A 26 -15.47 6.07 -12.50
CA ILE A 26 -16.21 6.73 -13.58
C ILE A 26 -17.65 6.96 -13.16
N SER A 27 -18.30 6.00 -12.52
CA SER A 27 -19.68 6.16 -12.07
C SER A 27 -19.89 7.34 -11.11
N GLU A 28 -18.85 7.73 -10.36
CA GLU A 28 -18.89 8.91 -9.48
C GLU A 28 -18.71 10.24 -10.24
N ILE A 29 -18.10 10.22 -11.42
CA ILE A 29 -17.79 11.42 -12.23
C ILE A 29 -18.86 11.63 -13.30
N ASP A 30 -19.18 10.57 -14.03
CA ASP A 30 -20.08 10.56 -15.18
C ASP A 30 -20.67 9.16 -15.40
N GLU A 31 -21.91 8.97 -14.95
CA GLU A 31 -22.67 7.72 -15.10
C GLU A 31 -22.92 7.34 -16.58
N SER A 32 -22.76 8.27 -17.52
CA SER A 32 -22.97 8.00 -18.95
C SER A 32 -21.83 7.22 -19.62
N VAL A 33 -20.64 7.22 -19.00
CA VAL A 33 -19.47 6.50 -19.51
C VAL A 33 -19.48 5.09 -18.96
N ASN A 34 -19.88 4.13 -19.80
CA ASN A 34 -19.87 2.71 -19.42
C ASN A 34 -18.63 2.01 -19.97
N LEU A 35 -17.73 1.58 -19.08
CA LEU A 35 -16.64 0.66 -19.41
C LEU A 35 -17.09 -0.75 -19.05
N ASP A 36 -17.43 -1.53 -20.08
CA ASP A 36 -17.72 -2.96 -19.92
C ASP A 36 -16.53 -3.82 -20.36
N LYS A 37 -16.61 -5.13 -20.09
CA LYS A 37 -15.54 -6.08 -20.42
C LYS A 37 -15.35 -6.29 -21.93
N SER A 38 -16.30 -5.85 -22.76
CA SER A 38 -16.22 -5.84 -24.22
C SER A 38 -15.58 -4.58 -24.78
N THR A 39 -15.32 -3.58 -23.94
CA THR A 39 -14.68 -2.34 -24.35
C THR A 39 -13.27 -2.61 -24.82
N ASP A 40 -12.98 -2.20 -26.06
CA ASP A 40 -11.66 -2.34 -26.66
C ASP A 40 -10.57 -1.73 -25.78
N ALA A 41 -9.40 -2.39 -25.74
CA ALA A 41 -8.30 -2.01 -24.86
C ALA A 41 -7.80 -0.58 -25.13
N GLU A 42 -7.86 -0.10 -26.38
CA GLU A 42 -7.47 1.26 -26.73
C GLU A 42 -8.50 2.29 -26.20
N HIS A 43 -9.78 2.00 -26.36
CA HIS A 43 -10.85 2.83 -25.79
C HIS A 43 -10.73 2.95 -24.27
N PHE A 44 -10.46 1.82 -23.61
CA PHE A 44 -10.25 1.76 -22.17
C PHE A 44 -9.08 2.64 -21.71
N VAL A 45 -7.90 2.45 -22.32
CA VAL A 45 -6.70 3.23 -21.97
C VAL A 45 -6.89 4.72 -22.24
N ARG A 46 -7.56 5.07 -23.34
CA ARG A 46 -7.91 6.47 -23.64
C ARG A 46 -8.83 7.07 -22.57
N THR A 47 -9.77 6.29 -22.06
CA THR A 47 -10.69 6.73 -21.00
C THR A 47 -9.95 6.89 -19.68
N PHE A 48 -9.11 5.94 -19.30
CA PHE A 48 -8.26 6.03 -18.10
C PHE A 48 -7.39 7.29 -18.10
N ASN A 49 -6.81 7.63 -19.26
CA ASN A 49 -5.93 8.79 -19.41
C ASN A 49 -6.66 10.14 -19.45
N ARG A 50 -7.99 10.19 -19.35
CA ARG A 50 -8.72 11.46 -19.20
C ARG A 50 -8.30 12.14 -17.88
N PRO A 51 -7.98 13.45 -17.88
CA PRO A 51 -7.42 14.12 -16.71
C PRO A 51 -8.27 13.97 -15.44
N GLU A 52 -9.60 14.03 -15.56
CA GLU A 52 -10.53 13.96 -14.44
C GLU A 52 -10.54 12.57 -13.79
N ILE A 53 -10.60 11.53 -14.63
CA ILE A 53 -10.56 10.12 -14.21
C ILE A 53 -9.21 9.81 -13.58
N TYR A 54 -8.12 10.18 -14.25
CA TYR A 54 -6.77 9.91 -13.76
C TYR A 54 -6.50 10.61 -12.42
N LYS A 55 -6.96 11.85 -12.27
CA LYS A 55 -6.85 12.59 -11.00
C LYS A 55 -7.61 11.89 -9.87
N ARG A 56 -8.84 11.42 -10.15
CA ARG A 56 -9.64 10.70 -9.15
C ARG A 56 -9.00 9.35 -8.80
N TYR A 57 -8.56 8.60 -9.79
CA TYR A 57 -7.80 7.35 -9.60
C TYR A 57 -6.58 7.56 -8.70
N LYS A 58 -5.77 8.58 -8.97
CA LYS A 58 -4.62 8.93 -8.11
C LYS A 58 -5.03 9.20 -6.67
N SER A 59 -6.11 9.95 -6.47
CA SER A 59 -6.62 10.26 -5.12
C SER A 59 -7.07 9.00 -4.37
N GLU A 60 -7.77 8.08 -5.04
CA GLU A 60 -8.25 6.84 -4.42
C GLU A 60 -7.11 5.84 -4.16
N LEU A 61 -6.15 5.78 -5.09
CA LEU A 61 -4.94 4.99 -4.90
C LEU A 61 -4.12 5.51 -3.72
N GLN A 62 -3.95 6.84 -3.61
CA GLN A 62 -3.23 7.46 -2.49
C GLN A 62 -3.89 7.14 -1.14
N LYS A 63 -5.23 7.20 -1.05
CA LYS A 63 -5.96 6.80 0.15
C LYS A 63 -5.77 5.32 0.49
N SER A 64 -5.82 4.46 -0.53
CA SER A 64 -5.61 3.01 -0.35
C SER A 64 -4.21 2.72 0.21
N ILE A 65 -3.18 3.39 -0.31
CA ILE A 65 -1.80 3.27 0.17
C ILE A 65 -1.68 3.81 1.60
N GLN A 66 -2.30 4.96 1.90
CA GLN A 66 -2.28 5.57 3.23
C GLN A 66 -2.95 4.71 4.31
N ASN A 67 -4.05 4.06 3.97
CA ASN A 67 -4.83 3.25 4.89
C ASN A 67 -4.31 1.81 5.03
N ASP A 68 -3.28 1.43 4.27
CA ASP A 68 -2.73 0.08 4.26
C ASP A 68 -1.21 0.09 4.29
N VAL A 69 -0.70 -0.18 5.48
CA VAL A 69 0.72 -0.17 5.82
C VAL A 69 1.54 -1.14 4.99
N PHE A 70 0.96 -2.30 4.64
CA PHE A 70 1.67 -3.28 3.84
C PHE A 70 1.68 -2.85 2.36
N LEU A 71 0.57 -2.29 1.86
CA LEU A 71 0.52 -1.74 0.51
C LEU A 71 1.51 -0.58 0.31
N ASP A 72 1.70 0.26 1.33
CA ASP A 72 2.73 1.32 1.36
C ASP A 72 4.14 0.74 1.18
N ILE A 73 4.49 -0.35 1.87
CA ILE A 73 5.76 -1.06 1.65
C ILE A 73 5.87 -1.57 0.22
N LEU A 74 4.84 -2.27 -0.28
CA LEU A 74 4.89 -2.88 -1.60
C LEU A 74 5.04 -1.82 -2.69
N SER A 75 4.39 -0.66 -2.52
CA SER A 75 4.50 0.49 -3.40
C SER A 75 5.92 1.06 -3.40
N ASP A 76 6.53 1.22 -2.22
CA ASP A 76 7.93 1.65 -2.10
C ASP A 76 8.91 0.69 -2.77
N ILE A 77 8.69 -0.62 -2.65
CA ILE A 77 9.51 -1.64 -3.31
C ILE A 77 9.44 -1.49 -4.83
N ILE A 78 8.23 -1.35 -5.36
CA ILE A 78 7.98 -1.16 -6.79
C ILE A 78 8.68 0.09 -7.32
N VAL A 79 8.47 1.23 -6.65
CA VAL A 79 9.02 2.52 -7.08
C VAL A 79 10.55 2.48 -7.03
N ARG A 80 11.13 1.84 -6.01
CA ARG A 80 12.59 1.72 -5.84
C ARG A 80 13.24 0.77 -6.85
N ASP A 81 12.57 -0.32 -7.19
CA ASP A 81 13.05 -1.26 -8.21
C ASP A 81 12.98 -0.63 -9.61
N GLY A 82 11.91 0.13 -9.88
CA GLY A 82 11.75 0.90 -11.11
C GLY A 82 11.56 0.06 -12.39
N ASN A 83 11.57 -1.27 -12.28
CA ASN A 83 11.31 -2.14 -13.42
C ASN A 83 9.82 -2.29 -13.65
N CYS A 84 9.39 -2.01 -14.87
CA CYS A 84 7.99 -2.20 -15.28
C CYS A 84 7.61 -3.69 -15.41
N ILE A 85 8.58 -4.59 -15.36
CA ILE A 85 8.40 -6.04 -15.44
C ILE A 85 9.34 -6.68 -14.42
N MET A 86 8.79 -7.47 -13.52
CA MET A 86 9.58 -8.22 -12.53
C MET A 86 9.05 -9.64 -12.39
N SER A 87 9.93 -10.61 -12.17
CA SER A 87 9.51 -11.97 -11.86
C SER A 87 8.97 -12.05 -10.43
N ARG A 88 8.06 -12.99 -10.19
CA ARG A 88 7.54 -13.31 -8.85
C ARG A 88 8.67 -13.61 -7.87
N ASP A 89 9.70 -14.32 -8.31
CA ASP A 89 10.84 -14.69 -7.46
C ASP A 89 11.71 -13.48 -7.13
N TRP A 90 11.93 -12.57 -8.08
CA TRP A 90 12.62 -11.30 -7.80
C TRP A 90 11.83 -10.45 -6.82
N PHE A 91 10.52 -10.32 -7.03
CA PHE A 91 9.65 -9.58 -6.13
C PHE A 91 9.66 -10.18 -4.71
N LYS A 92 9.65 -11.51 -4.61
CA LYS A 92 9.81 -12.21 -3.32
C LYS A 92 11.10 -11.82 -2.60
N ILE A 93 12.23 -11.81 -3.30
CA ILE A 93 13.53 -11.41 -2.72
C ILE A 93 13.48 -9.97 -2.22
N LEU A 94 12.87 -9.06 -2.98
CA LEU A 94 12.74 -7.65 -2.59
C LEU A 94 11.89 -7.49 -1.33
N VAL A 95 10.74 -8.17 -1.27
CA VAL A 95 9.84 -8.14 -0.12
C VAL A 95 10.52 -8.73 1.12
N GLU A 96 11.19 -9.88 0.99
CA GLU A 96 11.93 -10.49 2.10
C GLU A 96 13.05 -9.59 2.62
N LYS A 97 13.76 -8.89 1.73
CA LYS A 97 14.80 -7.93 2.10
C LYS A 97 14.23 -6.73 2.86
N GLU A 98 13.12 -6.15 2.38
CA GLU A 98 12.48 -5.00 3.03
C GLU A 98 11.91 -5.41 4.40
N ILE A 99 11.23 -6.56 4.50
CA ILE A 99 10.75 -7.10 5.78
C ILE A 99 11.89 -7.32 6.77
N LYS A 100 13.03 -7.86 6.32
CA LYS A 100 14.22 -8.02 7.18
C LYS A 100 14.72 -6.68 7.69
N SER A 101 14.81 -5.68 6.82
CA SER A 101 15.24 -4.33 7.16
C SER A 101 14.29 -3.67 8.18
N ILE A 102 12.98 -3.79 7.98
CA ILE A 102 11.97 -3.31 8.94
C ILE A 102 12.15 -4.00 10.30
N LYS A 103 12.33 -5.32 10.34
CA LYS A 103 12.53 -6.07 11.60
C LYS A 103 13.78 -5.62 12.35
N GLU A 104 14.85 -5.26 11.66
CA GLU A 104 16.07 -4.70 12.25
C GLU A 104 15.81 -3.29 12.82
N ARG A 105 15.14 -2.42 12.06
CA ARG A 105 14.71 -1.08 12.54
C ARG A 105 13.82 -1.16 13.77
N MET A 106 12.86 -2.07 13.78
CA MET A 106 11.98 -2.31 14.94
C MET A 106 12.75 -2.69 16.20
N LYS A 107 13.78 -3.55 16.08
CA LYS A 107 14.63 -3.92 17.23
C LYS A 107 15.40 -2.72 17.77
N PHE A 108 15.95 -1.90 16.87
CA PHE A 108 16.64 -0.67 17.24
C PHE A 108 15.70 0.31 17.97
N PHE A 109 14.50 0.56 17.43
CA PHE A 109 13.51 1.44 18.06
C PHE A 109 13.02 0.92 19.42
N LYS A 110 12.86 -0.40 19.59
CA LYS A 110 12.55 -0.97 20.91
C LYS A 110 13.62 -0.65 21.95
N ALA A 111 14.89 -0.78 21.59
CA ALA A 111 16.00 -0.44 22.49
C ALA A 111 16.00 1.06 22.87
N ILE A 112 15.70 1.94 21.91
CA ILE A 112 15.52 3.38 22.16
C ILE A 112 14.39 3.63 23.15
N LEU A 113 13.22 3.02 22.93
CA LEU A 113 12.03 3.21 23.76
C LEU A 113 12.24 2.70 25.21
N GLU A 114 13.08 1.69 25.39
CA GLU A 114 13.51 1.17 26.69
C GLU A 114 14.58 2.04 27.38
N ASN A 115 14.93 3.20 26.80
CA ASN A 115 15.90 4.16 27.33
C ASN A 115 17.31 3.57 27.49
N LYS A 116 17.65 2.54 26.70
CA LYS A 116 18.98 1.93 26.67
C LYS A 116 20.00 2.74 25.87
N ASN A 117 19.55 3.76 25.16
CA ASN A 117 20.39 4.66 24.38
C ASN A 117 20.26 6.09 24.90
N ARG A 118 21.37 6.71 25.33
CA ARG A 118 21.41 8.07 25.90
C ARG A 118 21.53 9.16 24.83
N ASP A 119 21.69 8.78 23.56
CA ASP A 119 21.98 9.72 22.46
C ASP A 119 20.73 10.40 21.89
N ILE A 120 19.53 9.99 22.32
CA ILE A 120 18.26 10.56 21.84
C ILE A 120 17.62 11.40 22.94
N GLU A 121 17.19 12.60 22.57
CA GLU A 121 16.52 13.52 23.48
C GLU A 121 15.26 12.89 24.10
N SER A 122 15.07 13.11 25.41
CA SER A 122 13.91 12.61 26.15
C SER A 122 12.58 13.07 25.54
N LYS A 123 12.55 14.28 24.97
CA LYS A 123 11.41 14.81 24.21
C LYS A 123 11.06 13.93 23.01
N ARG A 124 12.04 13.54 22.20
CA ARG A 124 11.82 12.69 21.02
C ARG A 124 11.34 11.30 21.41
N ILE A 125 11.89 10.72 22.49
CA ILE A 125 11.42 9.44 23.04
C ILE A 125 9.96 9.53 23.49
N ARG A 126 9.57 10.63 24.13
CA ARG A 126 8.16 10.89 24.50
C ARG A 126 7.29 10.93 23.24
N ASP A 127 7.70 11.64 22.20
CA ASP A 127 6.91 11.77 20.97
C ASP A 127 6.72 10.40 20.29
N TYR A 128 7.76 9.57 20.24
CA TYR A 128 7.63 8.17 19.78
C TYR A 128 6.65 7.36 20.61
N ARG A 129 6.67 7.50 21.95
CA ARG A 129 5.75 6.79 22.85
C ARG A 129 4.31 7.24 22.65
N ILE A 130 4.08 8.54 22.45
CA ILE A 130 2.75 9.10 22.17
C ILE A 130 2.21 8.44 20.90
N PHE A 131 2.93 8.55 19.79
CA PHE A 131 2.49 7.99 18.51
C PHE A 131 2.26 6.48 18.60
N LEU A 132 3.19 5.74 19.20
CA LEU A 132 3.09 4.28 19.38
C LEU A 132 1.84 3.89 20.16
N ASN A 133 1.56 4.57 21.27
CA ASN A 133 0.42 4.24 22.13
C ASN A 133 -0.90 4.61 21.46
N CYS A 134 -1.00 5.78 20.82
CA CYS A 134 -2.18 6.16 20.04
C CYS A 134 -2.48 5.15 18.94
N THR A 135 -1.44 4.70 18.23
CA THR A 135 -1.58 3.69 17.17
C THR A 135 -2.04 2.34 17.72
N LYS A 136 -1.50 1.89 18.86
CA LYS A 136 -1.97 0.65 19.52
C LYS A 136 -3.43 0.74 19.92
N THR A 137 -3.85 1.87 20.48
CA THR A 137 -5.24 2.12 20.83
C THR A 137 -6.13 2.08 19.60
N ALA A 138 -5.76 2.77 18.52
CA ALA A 138 -6.51 2.76 17.27
C ALA A 138 -6.60 1.36 16.64
N PHE A 139 -5.56 0.53 16.75
CA PHE A 139 -5.59 -0.82 16.18
C PHE A 139 -6.45 -1.81 17.01
N THR A 140 -6.55 -1.61 18.32
CA THR A 140 -7.14 -2.59 19.25
C THR A 140 -8.49 -2.19 19.81
N ASN A 141 -8.95 -0.96 19.60
CA ASN A 141 -10.23 -0.47 20.13
C ASN A 141 -11.43 -1.31 19.64
N ASP A 142 -11.38 -1.76 18.39
CA ASP A 142 -12.39 -2.58 17.73
C ASP A 142 -12.53 -3.98 18.38
N ILE A 143 -11.45 -4.50 19.01
CA ILE A 143 -11.47 -5.79 19.73
C ILE A 143 -12.48 -5.75 20.88
N SER A 144 -12.59 -4.62 21.57
CA SER A 144 -13.52 -4.48 22.71
C SER A 144 -14.99 -4.58 22.29
N MET A 145 -15.27 -4.36 21.00
CA MET A 145 -16.59 -4.47 20.38
C MET A 145 -16.81 -5.82 19.67
N GLY A 146 -15.87 -6.77 19.79
CA GLY A 146 -15.94 -8.08 19.15
C GLY A 146 -15.52 -8.09 17.67
N ASN A 147 -14.97 -7.00 17.15
CA ASN A 147 -14.46 -6.91 15.79
C ASN A 147 -12.99 -7.35 15.70
N GLU A 148 -12.54 -7.65 14.48
CA GLU A 148 -11.11 -7.88 14.22
C GLU A 148 -10.31 -6.58 14.42
N ALA A 149 -9.07 -6.72 14.89
CA ALA A 149 -8.16 -5.60 15.09
C ALA A 149 -7.80 -4.94 13.75
N ARG A 150 -8.08 -3.65 13.60
CA ARG A 150 -7.79 -2.85 12.41
C ARG A 150 -7.75 -1.37 12.77
N ILE A 151 -7.13 -0.57 11.91
CA ILE A 151 -7.19 0.89 11.98
C ILE A 151 -8.20 1.35 10.92
N THR A 152 -9.22 2.08 11.33
CA THR A 152 -10.24 2.63 10.44
C THR A 152 -9.74 3.85 9.66
N SER A 153 -10.44 4.25 8.60
CA SER A 153 -10.03 5.41 7.78
C SER A 153 -10.02 6.72 8.58
N ASP A 154 -10.92 6.89 9.54
CA ASP A 154 -10.97 8.08 10.38
C ASP A 154 -9.78 8.12 11.34
N GLU A 155 -9.43 6.97 11.90
CA GLU A 155 -8.25 6.83 12.76
C GLU A 155 -6.96 7.03 12.00
N TRP A 156 -6.86 6.55 10.76
CA TRP A 156 -5.74 6.86 9.87
C TRP A 156 -5.57 8.38 9.73
N THR A 157 -6.65 9.10 9.47
CA THR A 157 -6.62 10.56 9.32
C THR A 157 -6.11 11.24 10.60
N ILE A 158 -6.55 10.77 11.78
CA ILE A 158 -6.06 11.26 13.08
C ILE A 158 -4.58 10.93 13.27
N LEU A 159 -4.16 9.70 12.97
CA LEU A 159 -2.76 9.27 13.09
C LEU A 159 -1.84 10.04 12.13
N PHE A 160 -2.27 10.36 10.92
CA PHE A 160 -1.51 11.21 10.00
C PHE A 160 -1.37 12.63 10.52
N THR A 161 -2.44 13.19 11.10
CA THR A 161 -2.36 14.50 11.76
C THR A 161 -1.36 14.46 12.91
N LEU A 162 -1.44 13.43 13.78
CA LEU A 162 -0.51 13.23 14.89
C LEU A 162 0.94 13.06 14.44
N LYS A 163 1.18 12.28 13.37
CA LYS A 163 2.50 12.12 12.76
C LYS A 163 3.11 13.47 12.40
N ASN A 164 2.33 14.33 11.76
CA ASN A 164 2.79 15.63 11.28
C ASN A 164 3.06 16.58 12.46
N GLU A 165 2.18 16.62 13.45
CA GLU A 165 2.35 17.46 14.64
C GLU A 165 3.55 17.04 15.51
N LEU A 166 3.88 15.74 15.51
CA LEU A 166 5.07 15.20 16.19
C LEU A 166 6.33 15.28 15.34
N ASP A 167 6.25 15.80 14.11
CA ASP A 167 7.34 15.90 13.14
C ASP A 167 8.08 14.55 12.98
N LEU A 168 7.32 13.47 12.77
CA LEU A 168 7.87 12.14 12.54
C LEU A 168 8.19 11.96 11.06
N SER A 169 9.44 11.62 10.77
CA SER A 169 9.87 11.20 9.43
C SER A 169 9.11 9.97 8.96
N SER A 170 9.15 9.73 7.66
CA SER A 170 8.51 8.55 7.06
C SER A 170 9.00 7.23 7.66
N ASP A 171 10.29 7.14 7.99
CA ASP A 171 10.87 5.92 8.58
C ASP A 171 10.47 5.73 10.04
N GLU A 172 10.43 6.80 10.83
CA GLU A 172 10.03 6.77 12.24
C GLU A 172 8.57 6.34 12.39
N TYR A 173 7.63 7.00 11.69
CA TYR A 173 6.22 6.66 11.86
C TYR A 173 5.93 5.23 11.39
N ARG A 174 6.49 4.81 10.24
CA ARG A 174 6.31 3.44 9.74
C ARG A 174 6.84 2.41 10.73
N THR A 175 8.03 2.65 11.28
CA THR A 175 8.62 1.74 12.28
C THR A 175 7.76 1.64 13.53
N LEU A 176 7.27 2.77 14.05
CA LEU A 176 6.37 2.81 15.21
C LEU A 176 5.01 2.15 14.92
N LEU A 177 4.51 2.31 13.70
CA LEU A 177 3.27 1.71 13.23
C LEU A 177 3.36 0.18 13.21
N TYR A 178 4.43 -0.40 12.67
CA TYR A 178 4.68 -1.86 12.77
C TYR A 178 4.88 -2.31 14.21
N LEU A 179 5.51 -1.49 15.06
CA LEU A 179 5.65 -1.81 16.47
C LEU A 179 4.30 -1.84 17.20
N ALA A 180 3.33 -1.05 16.76
CA ALA A 180 1.98 -0.99 17.31
C ALA A 180 1.10 -2.15 16.84
N ILE A 181 0.95 -2.31 15.52
CA ILE A 181 0.15 -3.37 14.87
C ILE A 181 0.74 -4.75 15.17
N GLY A 182 2.06 -4.79 15.42
CA GLY A 182 2.77 -5.98 15.82
C GLY A 182 3.24 -6.83 14.65
N LYS A 183 3.76 -8.01 14.98
CA LYS A 183 4.37 -8.96 14.05
C LYS A 183 3.38 -9.61 13.07
N CYS A 184 2.07 -9.51 13.32
CA CYS A 184 1.05 -10.30 12.63
C CYS A 184 1.05 -10.13 11.11
N GLU A 185 1.33 -8.94 10.59
CA GLU A 185 1.37 -8.69 9.14
C GLU A 185 2.71 -9.09 8.50
N LEU A 186 3.84 -8.86 9.20
CA LEU A 186 5.19 -9.11 8.67
C LEU A 186 5.66 -10.57 8.77
N GLU A 187 4.97 -11.42 9.55
CA GLU A 187 5.31 -12.84 9.73
C GLU A 187 4.47 -13.77 8.86
N LYS A 188 3.30 -13.34 8.37
CA LYS A 188 2.41 -14.09 7.48
C LYS A 188 2.61 -13.75 6.00
N HIS A 189 3.80 -13.28 5.61
CA HIS A 189 4.05 -12.88 4.23
C HIS A 189 3.95 -14.09 3.28
N ASP A 190 2.86 -14.12 2.53
CA ASP A 190 2.71 -14.88 1.29
C ASP A 190 2.92 -13.91 0.11
N ILE A 191 3.85 -14.28 -0.78
CA ILE A 191 4.12 -13.48 -1.97
C ILE A 191 2.89 -13.43 -2.89
N ASP A 192 2.06 -14.48 -2.91
CA ASP A 192 0.84 -14.49 -3.73
C ASP A 192 -0.23 -13.57 -3.14
N GLU A 193 -0.25 -13.39 -1.82
CA GLU A 193 -1.06 -12.36 -1.15
C GLU A 193 -0.56 -10.96 -1.47
N SER A 194 0.75 -10.75 -1.46
CA SER A 194 1.37 -9.47 -1.80
C SER A 194 1.04 -9.04 -3.25
N ILE A 195 1.17 -9.98 -4.20
CA ILE A 195 0.81 -9.76 -5.61
C ILE A 195 -0.69 -9.49 -5.75
N ARG A 196 -1.53 -10.27 -5.06
CA ARG A 196 -2.98 -10.06 -5.05
C ARG A 196 -3.33 -8.67 -4.53
N LYS A 197 -2.68 -8.21 -3.47
CA LYS A 197 -2.93 -6.90 -2.88
C LYS A 197 -2.63 -5.76 -3.84
N LEU A 198 -1.46 -5.78 -4.48
CA LEU A 198 -1.10 -4.81 -5.52
C LEU A 198 -2.09 -4.81 -6.69
N ARG A 199 -2.51 -5.98 -7.13
CA ARG A 199 -3.50 -6.12 -8.21
C ARG A 199 -4.87 -5.60 -7.82
N ASP A 200 -5.31 -5.89 -6.60
CA ASP A 200 -6.65 -5.58 -6.13
C ASP A 200 -6.80 -4.07 -5.84
N CYS A 201 -5.69 -3.37 -5.58
CA CYS A 201 -5.61 -1.90 -5.57
C CYS A 201 -5.34 -1.29 -6.96
N GLY A 202 -5.24 -2.12 -8.00
CA GLY A 202 -5.05 -1.68 -9.37
C GLY A 202 -3.66 -1.11 -9.67
N ILE A 203 -2.63 -1.46 -8.89
CA ILE A 203 -1.24 -0.97 -9.06
C ILE A 203 -0.46 -1.82 -10.08
N SER A 204 -0.74 -3.13 -10.12
CA SER A 204 0.00 -4.07 -10.96
C SER A 204 -0.89 -5.13 -11.60
N PHE A 205 -0.36 -5.80 -12.62
CA PHE A 205 -0.98 -6.93 -13.28
C PHE A 205 -0.11 -8.16 -13.14
N PHE A 206 -0.70 -9.35 -13.02
CA PHE A 206 0.06 -10.59 -12.88
C PHE A 206 -0.24 -11.58 -14.00
N LYS A 207 0.80 -12.04 -14.70
CA LYS A 207 0.66 -13.09 -15.71
C LYS A 207 1.14 -14.42 -15.17
N LYS A 208 0.18 -15.27 -14.79
CA LYS A 208 0.43 -16.60 -14.23
C LYS A 208 1.32 -17.49 -15.10
N SER A 209 1.19 -17.45 -16.43
CA SER A 209 1.98 -18.31 -17.31
C SER A 209 3.47 -18.01 -17.31
N TRP A 210 3.85 -16.76 -17.07
CA TRP A 210 5.26 -16.33 -17.02
C TRP A 210 5.71 -15.97 -15.60
N GLN A 211 4.82 -16.08 -14.60
CA GLN A 211 5.08 -15.69 -13.22
C GLN A 211 5.66 -14.27 -13.11
N ASN A 212 5.19 -13.35 -13.97
CA ASN A 212 5.68 -11.99 -14.02
C ASN A 212 4.62 -11.00 -13.57
N ILE A 213 5.06 -9.98 -12.85
CA ILE A 213 4.31 -8.81 -12.42
C ILE A 213 4.64 -7.67 -13.40
N TYR A 214 3.61 -6.95 -13.84
CA TYR A 214 3.72 -5.82 -14.75
C TYR A 214 3.19 -4.57 -14.10
N ILE A 215 3.93 -3.49 -14.27
CA ILE A 215 3.66 -2.20 -13.66
C ILE A 215 3.57 -1.18 -14.81
N PRO A 216 2.37 -0.65 -15.09
CA PRO A 216 2.17 0.35 -16.13
C PRO A 216 2.95 1.64 -15.84
N ASP A 217 3.43 2.31 -16.90
CA ASP A 217 4.11 3.61 -16.76
C ASP A 217 3.16 4.73 -16.31
N GLU A 218 1.87 4.51 -16.52
CA GLU A 218 0.82 5.48 -16.22
C GLU A 218 0.43 5.51 -14.73
N ILE A 219 0.83 4.51 -13.93
CA ILE A 219 0.44 4.38 -12.52
C ILE A 219 1.51 4.99 -11.60
#